data_AF-A0A3P6DP10-F1
#
_entry.id   AF-A0A3P6DP10-F1
#
_cell.length_a   1.000
_cell.length_b   1.000
_cell.length_c   1.000
_cell.angle_alpha   90.00
_cell.angle_beta   90.00
_cell.angle_gamma   90.00
#
_symmetry.space_group_name_H-M   'P 1'
#
loop_
_entity.id
_entity.type
_entity.pdbx_description
1 polymer ?
#
loop_
_entity_poly.entity_id
_entity_poly.type
_entity_poly.pdbx_seq_one_letter_code
_entity_poly.pdbx_strand_id
1 'polypeptide(L)'
;MELGSSSSRKSRNSGHKLCFCGLKASINQAWTDKNPARRFYGCPRFKFGNGCKYFSWFDEEEEMRSDLEKKQMETVKDEDEIVRQFEECFV
;
A
#
# COMPACT_ATOMS: atom_id res chain seq x y z
N MET A 1 30.11 -0.89 27.29
CA MET A 1 30.02 -0.61 25.84
C MET A 1 28.84 -1.40 25.33
N GLU A 2 27.70 -0.75 25.11
CA GLU A 2 26.48 -1.39 24.64
C GLU A 2 26.65 -1.77 23.16
N LEU A 3 26.49 -3.05 22.83
CA LEU A 3 26.51 -3.52 21.45
C LEU A 3 25.08 -3.87 21.04
N GLY A 4 24.61 -3.10 20.06
CA GLY A 4 23.21 -2.89 19.72
C GLY A 4 22.45 -4.16 19.37
N SER A 5 21.23 -4.20 19.89
CA SER A 5 20.14 -5.07 19.46
C SER A 5 19.98 -5.01 17.95
N SER A 6 20.47 -6.05 17.27
CA SER A 6 20.14 -6.28 15.87
C SER A 6 18.69 -6.76 15.80
N SER A 7 17.75 -5.82 15.82
CA SER A 7 16.39 -6.10 15.40
C SER A 7 16.43 -6.41 13.92
N SER A 8 16.62 -7.69 13.59
CA SER A 8 16.23 -8.28 12.33
C SER A 8 14.72 -8.04 12.18
N ARG A 9 14.38 -6.85 11.66
CA ARG A 9 13.04 -6.50 11.21
C ARG A 9 12.73 -7.48 10.11
N LYS A 10 12.22 -8.67 10.48
CA LYS A 10 11.62 -9.61 9.55
C LYS A 10 10.71 -8.78 8.69
N SER A 11 11.09 -8.67 7.41
CA SER A 11 10.37 -7.90 6.41
C SER A 11 8.91 -8.31 6.54
N ARG A 12 8.10 -7.40 7.09
CA ARG A 12 6.66 -7.49 7.03
C ARG A 12 6.39 -7.31 5.56
N ASN A 13 6.42 -8.40 4.81
CA ASN A 13 6.18 -8.41 3.38
C ASN A 13 4.71 -8.01 3.23
N SER A 14 4.47 -6.70 3.22
CA SER A 14 3.18 -6.07 3.42
C SER A 14 2.37 -6.10 2.12
N GLY A 15 2.63 -7.09 1.24
CA GLY A 15 2.13 -7.12 -0.14
C GLY A 15 2.61 -5.95 -1.02
N HIS A 16 3.26 -4.94 -0.43
CA HIS A 16 3.55 -3.68 -1.10
C HIS A 16 4.81 -3.78 -1.97
N LYS A 17 4.68 -3.44 -3.26
CA LYS A 17 5.82 -3.31 -4.17
C LYS A 17 6.75 -2.18 -3.69
N LEU A 18 8.05 -2.45 -3.63
CA LEU A 18 9.08 -1.48 -3.25
C LEU A 18 9.85 -1.02 -4.49
N CYS A 19 10.17 0.27 -4.56
CA CYS A 19 11.08 0.80 -5.58
C CYS A 19 12.55 0.52 -5.21
N PHE A 20 13.48 0.81 -6.13
CA PHE A 20 14.92 0.61 -5.89
C PHE A 20 15.51 1.48 -4.77
N CYS A 21 14.77 2.49 -4.28
CA CYS A 21 15.14 3.25 -3.08
C CYS A 21 14.70 2.57 -1.77
N GLY A 22 14.05 1.41 -1.82
CA GLY A 22 13.47 0.73 -0.66
C GLY A 22 12.15 1.34 -0.15
N LEU A 23 11.59 2.31 -0.87
CA LEU A 23 10.33 2.97 -0.52
C LEU A 23 9.14 2.26 -1.18
N LYS A 24 7.96 2.29 -0.52
CA LYS A 24 6.70 1.83 -1.11
C LYS A 24 6.44 2.54 -2.44
N ALA A 25 6.29 1.77 -3.50
CA ALA A 25 5.99 2.30 -4.81
C ALA A 25 4.57 2.87 -4.84
N SER A 26 4.41 4.05 -5.46
CA SER A 26 3.11 4.69 -5.66
C SER A 26 2.44 4.13 -6.91
N ILE A 27 1.13 3.90 -6.85
CA ILE A 27 0.33 3.58 -8.04
C ILE A 27 -0.01 4.88 -8.77
N ASN A 28 0.28 4.93 -10.07
CA ASN A 28 0.00 6.05 -10.95
C ASN A 28 -0.77 5.56 -12.17
N GLN A 29 -1.54 6.44 -12.81
CA GLN A 29 -2.27 6.15 -14.04
C GLN A 29 -1.49 6.67 -15.24
N ALA A 30 -1.34 5.85 -16.28
CA ALA A 30 -0.79 6.27 -17.55
C ALA A 30 -1.84 7.08 -18.33
N TRP A 31 -1.40 8.21 -18.86
CA TRP A 31 -2.20 9.13 -19.69
C TRP A 31 -1.72 9.16 -21.15
N THR A 32 -0.91 8.18 -21.54
CA THR A 32 -0.37 8.10 -22.91
C THR A 32 -1.41 7.52 -23.85
N ASP A 33 -1.48 8.00 -25.10
CA ASP A 33 -2.37 7.46 -26.14
C ASP A 33 -2.25 5.95 -26.33
N LYS A 34 -1.04 5.39 -26.13
CA LYS A 34 -0.77 3.95 -26.25
C LYS A 34 -1.25 3.12 -25.06
N ASN A 35 -1.44 3.73 -23.88
CA ASN A 35 -1.81 3.06 -22.64
C ASN A 35 -2.79 3.93 -21.84
N PRO A 36 -3.98 4.22 -22.37
CA PRO A 36 -4.95 5.05 -21.67
C PRO A 36 -5.41 4.34 -20.40
N ALA A 37 -5.44 5.09 -19.30
CA ALA A 37 -5.96 4.66 -18.00
C ALA A 37 -5.28 3.44 -17.33
N ARG A 38 -4.27 2.84 -17.94
CA ARG A 38 -3.56 1.70 -17.33
C ARG A 38 -2.72 2.17 -16.15
N ARG A 39 -2.86 1.50 -15.01
CA ARG A 39 -2.10 1.83 -13.79
C ARG A 39 -0.72 1.18 -13.76
N PHE A 40 0.22 1.80 -13.07
CA PHE A 40 1.58 1.30 -12.87
C PHE A 40 2.15 1.73 -11.51
N TYR A 41 3.06 0.94 -10.96
CA TYR A 41 3.87 1.29 -9.80
C TYR A 41 5.10 2.09 -10.22
N GLY A 42 5.37 3.18 -9.50
CA GLY A 42 6.53 4.04 -9.71
C GLY A 42 7.18 4.48 -8.41
N CYS A 43 8.41 4.99 -8.49
CA CYS A 43 9.06 5.59 -7.33
C CYS A 43 8.28 6.85 -6.88
N PRO A 44 7.90 6.98 -5.59
CA PRO A 44 7.17 8.15 -5.11
C PRO A 44 8.00 9.44 -5.21
N ARG A 45 9.33 9.33 -5.34
CA ARG A 45 10.24 10.46 -5.53
C ARG A 45 10.39 10.92 -6.99
N PHE A 46 9.81 10.18 -7.95
CA PHE A 46 9.96 10.51 -9.37
C PHE A 46 9.50 11.94 -9.70
N LYS A 47 8.40 12.39 -9.07
CA LYS A 47 7.86 13.76 -9.19
C LYS A 47 8.78 14.88 -8.67
N PHE A 48 9.82 14.56 -7.90
CA PHE A 48 10.76 15.52 -7.34
C PHE A 48 12.12 15.52 -8.06
N GLY A 49 12.25 14.81 -9.18
CA GLY A 49 13.48 14.76 -9.99
C GLY A 49 14.63 13.93 -9.40
N ASN A 50 14.49 13.40 -8.19
CA ASN A 50 15.49 12.56 -7.51
C ASN A 50 15.01 11.11 -7.29
N GLY A 51 13.95 10.68 -7.99
CA GLY A 51 13.43 9.33 -7.92
C GLY A 51 14.24 8.33 -8.74
N CYS A 52 14.31 7.08 -8.27
CA CYS A 52 14.80 5.99 -9.11
C CYS A 52 13.82 5.68 -10.24
N LYS A 53 14.32 5.05 -11.31
CA LYS A 53 13.54 4.68 -12.50
C LYS A 53 12.76 3.36 -12.31
N TYR A 54 12.28 3.08 -11.11
CA TYR A 54 11.46 1.90 -10.85
C TYR A 54 10.12 2.01 -11.57
N PHE A 55 9.75 0.95 -12.28
CA PHE A 55 8.51 0.83 -13.04
C PHE A 55 8.03 -0.63 -13.01
N SER A 56 6.76 -0.84 -12.74
CA SER A 56 6.08 -2.14 -12.88
C SER A 56 4.62 -1.91 -13.21
N TRP A 57 4.01 -2.74 -14.05
CA TRP A 57 2.57 -2.64 -14.30
C TRP A 57 1.76 -3.01 -13.05
N PHE A 58 0.58 -2.39 -12.94
CA PHE A 58 -0.45 -2.77 -11.99
C PHE A 58 -1.42 -3.69 -12.73
N ASP A 59 -1.41 -4.98 -12.40
CA ASP A 59 -2.17 -6.01 -13.11
C ASP A 59 -3.55 -6.24 -12.46
N GLU A 60 -4.47 -6.85 -13.20
CA GLU A 60 -5.88 -7.06 -12.78
C GLU A 60 -6.01 -7.87 -11.48
N GLU A 61 -5.11 -8.83 -11.24
CA GLU A 61 -5.09 -9.59 -9.98
C GLU A 61 -4.77 -8.69 -8.77
N GLU A 62 -3.91 -7.68 -8.96
CA GLU A 62 -3.60 -6.69 -7.93
C GLU A 62 -4.78 -5.73 -7.71
N GLU A 63 -5.61 -5.49 -8.74
CA GLU A 63 -6.87 -4.75 -8.60
C GLU A 63 -7.87 -5.52 -7.73
N MET A 64 -8.11 -6.80 -8.05
CA MET A 64 -8.99 -7.67 -7.25
C MET A 64 -8.52 -7.77 -5.80
N ARG A 65 -7.21 -7.91 -5.56
CA ARG A 65 -6.65 -7.92 -4.20
C ARG A 65 -6.93 -6.60 -3.47
N SER A 66 -6.70 -5.46 -4.12
CA SER A 66 -6.94 -4.15 -3.50
C SER A 66 -8.40 -3.95 -3.14
N ASP A 67 -9.33 -4.46 -3.95
CA ASP A 67 -10.76 -4.36 -3.66
C ASP A 67 -11.19 -5.27 -2.50
N LEU A 68 -10.61 -6.46 -2.40
CA LEU A 68 -10.81 -7.33 -1.23
C LEU A 68 -10.27 -6.68 0.04
N GLU A 69 -9.10 -6.06 0.00
CA GLU A 69 -8.51 -5.33 1.15
C GLU A 69 -9.40 -4.15 1.59
N LYS A 70 -9.98 -3.39 0.65
CA LYS A 70 -10.94 -2.32 0.98
C LYS A 70 -12.18 -2.88 1.66
N LYS A 71 -12.74 -3.97 1.14
CA LYS A 71 -13.93 -4.60 1.70
C LYS A 71 -13.67 -5.14 3.11
N GLN A 72 -12.50 -5.74 3.35
CA GLN A 72 -12.09 -6.16 4.69
C GLN A 72 -11.94 -4.96 5.64
N MET A 73 -11.35 -3.85 5.19
CA MET A 73 -11.23 -2.66 6.03
C MET A 73 -12.60 -2.03 6.35
N GLU A 74 -13.54 -2.09 5.41
CA GLU A 74 -14.92 -1.65 5.61
C GLU A 74 -15.62 -2.51 6.67
N THR A 75 -15.55 -3.84 6.55
CA THR A 75 -16.15 -4.73 7.56
C THR A 75 -15.57 -4.53 8.95
N VAL A 76 -14.25 -4.29 9.06
CA VAL A 76 -13.62 -4.02 10.36
C VAL A 76 -14.16 -2.73 10.98
N LYS A 77 -14.45 -1.70 10.17
CA LYS A 77 -15.06 -0.46 10.68
C LYS A 77 -16.49 -0.69 11.16
N ASP A 78 -17.27 -1.47 10.43
CA ASP A 78 -18.63 -1.82 10.83
C ASP A 78 -18.61 -2.58 12.17
N GLU A 79 -17.67 -3.52 12.34
CA GLU A 79 -17.48 -4.24 13.60
C GLU A 79 -17.03 -3.30 14.75
N ASP A 80 -16.05 -2.42 14.51
CA ASP A 80 -15.61 -1.41 15.48
C ASP A 80 -16.76 -0.47 15.88
N GLU A 81 -17.63 -0.08 14.95
CA GLU A 81 -18.81 0.73 15.22
C GLU A 81 -19.84 -0.01 16.09
N ILE A 82 -20.10 -1.29 15.80
CA ILE A 82 -20.98 -2.13 16.62
C ILE A 82 -20.43 -2.28 18.05
N VAL A 83 -19.13 -2.52 18.20
CA VAL A 83 -18.48 -2.62 19.51
C VAL A 83 -18.61 -1.32 20.28
N ARG A 84 -18.31 -0.18 19.65
CA ARG A 84 -18.47 1.15 20.28
C ARG A 84 -19.91 1.40 20.71
N GLN A 85 -20.88 1.07 19.86
CA GLN A 85 -22.29 1.25 20.17
C GLN A 85 -22.72 0.39 21.36
N PHE A 86 -22.22 -0.85 21.45
CA PHE A 86 -22.47 -1.73 22.58
C PHE A 86 -21.84 -1.19 23.88
N GLU A 87 -20.59 -0.71 23.82
CA GLU A 87 -19.92 -0.08 24.97
C GLU A 87 -20.68 1.17 25.46
N GLU A 88 -21.18 2.01 24.55
CA GLU A 88 -21.99 3.19 24.89
C GLU A 88 -23.36 2.84 25.48
N CYS A 89 -23.94 1.68 25.13
CA CYS A 89 -25.19 1.20 25.70
C CYS A 89 -25.03 0.52 27.08
N PHE A 90 -23.82 0.14 27.48
CA PHE A 90 -23.52 -0.49 28.77
C PHE A 90 -22.95 0.48 29.82
N VAL A 91 -22.91 1.78 29.51
CA VAL A 91 -22.58 2.89 30.42
C VAL A 91 -23.85 3.55 30.97
#